data_AF-A0A1Y4HQ01-F1
#
_entry.id   AF-A0A1Y4HQ01-F1
#
_cell.length_a   1.000
_cell.length_b   1.000
_cell.length_c   1.000
_cell.angle_alpha   90.00
_cell.angle_beta   90.00
_cell.angle_gamma   90.00
#
_symmetry.space_group_name_H-M   'P 1'
#
loop_
_entity.id
_entity.type
_entity.pdbx_description
1 polymer ?
#
loop_
_entity_poly.entity_id
_entity_poly.type
_entity_poly.pdbx_seq_one_letter_code
_entity_poly.pdbx_strand_id
1 'polypeptide(L)'
;MKKRSNFTPMERFQEIIIGHGLNAMNVGINHIRIFKDGRKLFDYYPLRMKLFDYHGWHQLTYPFAGNGNRTWETELENIIQKLAASPQ
;
A
#
# COMPACT_ATOMS: atom_id res chain seq x y z
N MET A 1 -10.27 17.74 17.30
CA MET A 1 -9.91 16.32 17.09
C MET A 1 -8.43 16.23 16.78
N LYS A 2 -7.62 15.45 17.53
CA LYS A 2 -6.20 15.24 17.17
C LYS A 2 -6.14 14.59 15.79
N LYS A 3 -5.49 15.24 14.82
CA LYS A 3 -5.16 14.65 13.52
C LYS A 3 -4.30 13.42 13.82
N ARG A 4 -4.82 12.21 13.63
CA ARG A 4 -3.99 10.99 13.72
C ARG A 4 -2.96 11.11 12.59
N SER A 5 -1.67 11.13 12.94
CA SER A 5 -0.61 11.14 11.94
C SER A 5 -0.66 9.81 11.19
N ASN A 6 -0.64 9.88 9.85
CA ASN A 6 -0.43 8.68 9.05
C ASN A 6 1.00 8.20 9.25
N PHE A 7 1.18 6.89 9.46
CA PHE A 7 2.51 6.28 9.43
C PHE A 7 3.05 6.23 8.00
N THR A 8 2.16 6.05 7.03
CA THR A 8 2.52 6.03 5.61
C THR A 8 3.01 7.40 5.12
N PRO A 9 4.19 7.47 4.50
CA PRO A 9 4.62 8.60 3.69
C PRO A 9 3.78 8.62 2.40
N MET A 10 2.67 9.36 2.42
CA MET A 10 1.62 9.24 1.39
C MET A 10 2.07 9.65 -0.01
N GLU A 11 2.92 10.67 -0.15
CA GLU A 11 3.48 11.09 -1.45
C GLU A 11 4.27 9.94 -2.08
N ARG A 12 5.19 9.35 -1.31
CA ARG A 12 5.99 8.21 -1.76
C ARG A 12 5.17 6.96 -2.07
N PHE A 13 4.12 6.70 -1.28
CA PHE A 13 3.17 5.63 -1.58
C PHE A 13 2.51 5.84 -2.94
N GLN A 14 2.03 7.06 -3.23
CA GLN A 14 1.38 7.38 -4.51
C GLN A 14 2.34 7.24 -5.69
N GLU A 15 3.60 7.65 -5.54
CA GLU A 15 4.64 7.45 -6.57
C GLU A 15 4.80 5.97 -6.93
N ILE A 16 4.89 5.08 -5.93
CA ILE A 16 5.01 3.63 -6.15
C ILE A 16 3.77 3.09 -6.88
N ILE A 17 2.57 3.44 -6.41
CA ILE A 17 1.31 2.99 -7.05
C ILE A 17 1.25 3.42 -8.52
N ILE A 18 1.56 4.69 -8.82
CA ILE A 18 1.58 5.22 -10.20
C ILE A 18 2.66 4.54 -11.04
N GLY A 19 3.85 4.29 -10.47
CA GLY A 19 4.95 3.62 -11.16
C GLY A 19 4.62 2.20 -11.64
N HIS A 20 3.68 1.53 -10.97
CA HIS A 20 3.15 0.21 -11.37
C HIS A 20 1.91 0.29 -12.28
N GLY A 21 1.50 1.48 -12.71
CA GLY A 21 0.28 1.67 -13.51
C GLY A 21 -1.00 1.34 -12.75
N LEU A 22 -0.97 1.41 -11.41
CA LEU A 22 -2.12 1.11 -10.56
C LEU A 22 -2.94 2.37 -10.29
N ASN A 23 -4.24 2.17 -10.06
CA ASN A 23 -5.16 3.24 -9.67
C ASN A 23 -5.52 3.12 -8.19
N ALA A 24 -5.64 4.24 -7.49
CA ALA A 24 -6.03 4.30 -6.09
C ALA A 24 -7.37 5.03 -5.91
N MET A 25 -8.26 4.47 -5.08
CA MET A 25 -9.53 5.09 -4.72
C MET A 25 -9.68 5.10 -3.19
N ASN A 26 -10.04 6.25 -2.62
CA ASN A 26 -10.42 6.33 -1.21
C ASN A 26 -11.81 5.72 -1.03
N VAL A 27 -11.91 4.61 -0.28
CA VAL A 27 -13.18 3.91 0.00
C VAL A 27 -13.77 4.35 1.35
N GLY A 28 -12.91 4.78 2.27
CA GLY A 28 -13.31 5.27 3.58
C GLY A 28 -12.16 5.93 4.30
N ILE A 29 -12.37 6.23 5.59
CA ILE A 29 -11.35 6.85 6.42
C ILE A 29 -10.20 5.86 6.63
N ASN A 30 -8.99 6.20 6.16
CA ASN A 30 -7.80 5.35 6.21
C ASN A 30 -7.95 4.01 5.49
N HIS A 31 -8.71 3.99 4.39
CA HIS A 31 -8.88 2.83 3.54
C HIS A 31 -8.82 3.27 2.08
N ILE A 32 -7.74 2.84 1.42
CA ILE A 32 -7.48 3.07 0.01
C ILE A 32 -7.59 1.73 -0.71
N ARG A 33 -8.40 1.64 -1.76
CA ARG A 33 -8.46 0.47 -2.62
C ARG A 33 -7.59 0.68 -3.84
N ILE A 34 -6.75 -0.29 -4.14
CA ILE A 34 -5.83 -0.27 -5.26
C ILE A 34 -6.35 -1.19 -6.35
N PHE A 35 -6.29 -0.72 -7.59
CA PHE A 35 -6.80 -1.41 -8.77
C PHE A 35 -5.72 -1.56 -9.84
N LYS A 36 -5.78 -2.66 -10.58
CA LYS A 36 -5.06 -2.90 -11.82
C LYS A 36 -6.09 -3.23 -12.91
N ASP A 37 -6.08 -2.50 -14.01
CA ASP A 37 -6.99 -2.73 -15.16
C ASP A 37 -8.47 -2.85 -14.76
N GLY A 38 -8.92 -2.01 -13.84
CA GLY A 38 -10.31 -1.99 -13.35
C GLY A 38 -10.65 -3.08 -12.32
N ARG A 39 -9.75 -4.00 -12.01
CA ARG A 39 -9.92 -5.04 -10.98
C ARG A 39 -9.22 -4.63 -9.70
N LYS A 40 -9.87 -4.84 -8.55
CA LYS A 40 -9.23 -4.59 -7.24
C LYS A 40 -8.04 -5.52 -7.10
N LEU A 41 -6.87 -4.98 -6.81
CA LEU A 41 -5.66 -5.74 -6.50
C LEU A 41 -5.59 -6.01 -4.99
N PHE A 42 -5.65 -4.96 -4.17
CA PHE A 42 -5.69 -5.06 -2.71
C PHE A 42 -6.33 -3.80 -2.08
N ASP A 43 -6.71 -3.92 -0.81
CA ASP A 43 -7.05 -2.79 0.06
C ASP A 43 -5.83 -2.40 0.90
N TYR A 44 -5.59 -1.11 1.12
CA TYR A 44 -4.50 -0.56 1.90
C TYR A 44 -5.01 0.32 3.05
N TYR A 45 -4.41 0.17 4.22
CA TYR A 45 -4.78 0.85 5.46
C TYR A 45 -3.60 1.70 5.98
N PRO A 46 -3.49 2.99 5.62
CA PRO A 46 -2.32 3.82 5.89
C PRO A 46 -1.96 3.97 7.39
N LEU A 47 -2.96 4.05 8.28
CA LEU A 47 -2.72 4.13 9.73
C LEU A 47 -2.15 2.85 10.35
N ARG A 48 -2.09 1.76 9.59
CA ARG A 48 -1.55 0.48 10.07
C ARG A 48 -0.45 -0.04 9.18
N MET A 49 -0.18 0.64 8.06
CA MET A 49 0.72 0.16 7.00
C MET A 49 0.47 -1.30 6.65
N LYS A 50 -0.81 -1.63 6.45
CA LYS A 50 -1.26 -3.01 6.28
C LYS A 50 -2.11 -3.09 5.03
N LEU A 51 -2.02 -4.21 4.30
CA LEU A 51 -2.80 -4.46 3.09
C LEU A 51 -3.52 -5.81 3.14
N PHE A 52 -4.60 -5.91 2.36
CA PHE A 52 -5.42 -7.11 2.22
C PHE A 52 -5.69 -7.42 0.74
N ASP A 53 -5.21 -8.58 0.27
CA ASP A 53 -5.16 -8.98 -1.14
C ASP A 53 -6.17 -10.08 -1.50
N TYR A 54 -7.26 -10.19 -0.74
CA TYR A 54 -8.25 -11.29 -0.75
C TYR A 54 -7.82 -12.56 -0.04
N HIS A 55 -6.56 -12.97 -0.13
CA HIS A 55 -6.08 -14.21 0.48
C HIS A 55 -5.62 -14.02 1.91
N GLY A 56 -5.07 -12.85 2.21
CA GLY A 56 -4.51 -12.61 3.52
C GLY A 56 -4.16 -11.17 3.79
N TRP A 57 -3.70 -10.99 5.02
CA TRP A 57 -3.23 -9.72 5.53
C TRP A 57 -1.70 -9.67 5.43
N HIS A 58 -1.17 -8.58 4.88
CA HIS A 58 0.27 -8.33 4.84
C HIS A 58 0.59 -7.06 5.62
N GLN A 59 1.53 -7.16 6.53
CA GLN A 59 2.03 -6.03 7.32
C GLN A 59 3.29 -5.49 6.64
N LEU A 60 3.30 -4.21 6.31
CA LEU A 60 4.52 -3.52 5.92
C LEU A 60 5.26 -3.04 7.17
N THR A 61 6.57 -2.96 7.06
CA THR A 61 7.41 -2.30 8.04
C THR A 61 7.04 -0.82 8.16
N TYR A 62 7.16 -0.26 9.36
CA TYR A 62 6.97 1.17 9.56
C TYR A 62 8.23 1.92 9.10
N PRO A 63 8.12 3.13 8.53
CA PRO A 63 9.26 3.98 8.26
C PRO A 63 9.74 4.56 9.60
N PHE A 64 10.95 4.23 10.00
CA PHE A 64 11.59 4.83 11.17
C PHE A 64 13.04 5.17 10.88
N ALA A 65 13.50 6.29 11.47
CA ALA A 65 14.88 6.75 11.37
C ALA A 65 15.80 5.69 12.00
N GLY A 66 16.45 4.88 11.16
CA GLY A 66 17.31 3.78 11.58
C GLY A 66 17.09 2.47 10.83
N ASN A 67 15.94 2.27 10.16
CA ASN A 67 15.64 0.99 9.51
C ASN A 67 16.24 0.79 8.10
N GLY A 68 17.14 1.68 7.67
CA GLY A 68 17.50 1.79 6.26
C GLY A 68 16.38 2.39 5.42
N ASN A 69 16.74 3.03 4.32
CA ASN A 69 15.91 4.07 3.69
C ASN A 69 14.69 3.54 2.89
N ARG A 70 14.43 2.22 2.79
CA ARG A 70 13.46 1.67 1.79
C ARG A 70 12.72 0.37 2.15
N THR A 71 12.74 -0.12 3.39
CA THR A 71 12.22 -1.47 3.72
C THR A 71 10.75 -1.67 3.34
N TRP A 72 9.87 -0.75 3.74
CA TRP A 72 8.44 -0.83 3.44
C TRP A 72 8.12 -0.59 1.96
N GLU A 73 8.92 0.22 1.28
CA GLU A 73 8.80 0.48 -0.16
C GLU A 73 9.08 -0.80 -0.94
N THR A 74 10.19 -1.47 -0.62
CA THR A 74 10.57 -2.75 -1.23
C THR A 74 9.55 -3.85 -0.92
N GLU A 75 9.02 -3.91 0.30
CA GLU A 75 7.94 -4.85 0.64
C GLU A 75 6.68 -4.60 -0.17
N LEU A 76 6.26 -3.34 -0.31
CA LEU A 76 5.11 -2.96 -1.11
C LEU A 76 5.31 -3.29 -2.59
N GLU A 77 6.46 -2.93 -3.16
CA GLU A 77 6.87 -3.26 -4.54
C GLU A 77 6.79 -4.77 -4.79
N ASN A 78 7.37 -5.57 -3.89
CA ASN A 78 7.36 -7.03 -4.02
C ASN A 78 5.94 -7.61 -3.96
N ILE A 79 5.09 -7.08 -3.08
CA ILE A 79 3.68 -7.51 -3.00
C ILE A 79 2.94 -7.13 -4.28
N ILE A 80 3.10 -5.91 -4.78
CA ILE A 80 2.50 -5.47 -6.03
C ILE A 80 2.92 -6.39 -7.17
N GLN A 81 4.21 -6.64 -7.35
CA GLN A 81 4.73 -7.50 -8.41
C GLN A 81 4.16 -8.92 -8.33
N LYS A 82 4.09 -9.51 -7.13
CA LYS A 82 3.51 -10.85 -6.91
C LYS A 82 2.03 -10.89 -7.28
N LEU A 83 1.24 -9.92 -6.81
CA LEU A 83 -0.19 -9.88 -7.09
C LEU A 83 -0.50 -9.53 -8.55
N ALA A 84 0.31 -8.69 -9.16
CA ALA A 84 0.19 -8.28 -10.56
C ALA A 84 0.50 -9.41 -11.55
N ALA A 85 1.29 -10.40 -11.15
CA ALA A 85 1.68 -11.57 -11.95
C ALA A 85 0.80 -12.80 -11.68
N SER A 86 0.02 -12.81 -10.59
CA SER A 86 -0.87 -13.92 -10.24
C SER A 86 -2.22 -13.77 -10.93
N PRO A 87 -2.78 -14.83 -11.55
CA PRO A 87 -4.17 -14.82 -11.97
C PRO A 87 -5.07 -14.70 -10.73
N GLN A 88 -5.89 -13.65 -10.68
CA GLN A 88 -6.91 -13.47 -9.65
C GLN A 88 -8.08 -14.42 -9.80
#